data_AF-A0A3Q9IZ18-F1
#
_entry.id   AF-A0A3Q9IZ18-F1
#
_cell.length_a   1.000
_cell.length_b   1.000
_cell.length_c   1.000
_cell.angle_alpha   90.00
_cell.angle_beta   90.00
_cell.angle_gamma   90.00
#
_symmetry.space_group_name_H-M   'P 1'
#
loop_
_entity.id
_entity.type
_entity.pdbx_description
1 polymer ?
#
loop_
_entity_poly.entity_id
_entity_poly.type
_entity_poly.pdbx_seq_one_letter_code
_entity_poly.pdbx_strand_id
1 'polypeptide(L)'
;MAGGVAAAGLALGATILLWWAIDETHFPRTDAAFDQLTDTLSAIPGVTLDGSERWVESPTFSDARAWIGATVDESALDAVREAACLSPYPDDVDWALRVSTDGGNAVTLSIGEEGTGPCPLVGLDAAPLFDRLDDVVTGLALYANVQADGRLSLLAEEDPADGVGGLLPLVAHAEDLRDAAGMDSTTAVEVGAPSLGVVVAAGEQERLSAMLSALVDEHGVTRYFADGGPQIDGVDKVQVVAPAEEHRAVEARVRDSGLPVADLPVRFLPSD
;
A
#
# COMPACT_ATOMS: atom_id res chain seq x y z
N MET A 1 -1.34 -6.79 37.63
CA MET A 1 -0.59 -7.21 36.43
C MET A 1 -1.61 -7.58 35.38
N ALA A 2 -1.98 -6.61 34.55
CA ALA A 2 -2.89 -6.78 33.42
C ALA A 2 -2.14 -6.22 32.21
N GLY A 3 -1.65 -7.13 31.37
CA GLY A 3 -0.91 -6.80 30.16
C GLY A 3 -1.90 -6.52 29.04
N GLY A 4 -1.90 -5.28 28.55
CA GLY A 4 -2.51 -4.96 27.27
C GLY A 4 -1.56 -5.40 26.16
N VAL A 5 -2.01 -6.33 25.32
CA VAL A 5 -1.41 -6.59 24.01
C VAL A 5 -2.45 -6.12 23.02
N ALA A 6 -2.35 -4.85 22.63
CA ALA A 6 -3.12 -4.28 21.54
C ALA A 6 -2.41 -4.57 20.22
N ALA A 7 -3.21 -4.91 19.21
CA ALA A 7 -2.83 -5.35 17.88
C ALA A 7 -1.74 -4.46 17.24
N ALA A 8 -0.64 -5.09 16.81
CA ALA A 8 0.48 -4.46 16.13
C ALA A 8 0.66 -5.03 14.71
N GLY A 9 -0.46 -5.26 14.01
CA GLY A 9 -0.50 -5.56 12.56
C GLY A 9 -0.62 -4.31 11.68
N LEU A 10 -0.74 -3.12 12.29
CA LEU A 10 -0.93 -1.85 11.58
C LEU A 10 0.40 -1.16 11.18
N ALA A 11 1.56 -1.73 11.51
CA ALA A 11 2.81 -0.96 11.51
C ALA A 11 3.38 -0.60 10.12
N LEU A 12 3.00 -1.30 9.04
CA LEU A 12 3.51 -1.03 7.68
C LEU A 12 2.53 -0.24 6.80
N GLY A 13 1.21 -0.38 7.01
CA GLY A 13 0.20 0.44 6.33
C GLY A 13 -0.05 1.79 7.01
N ALA A 14 0.05 1.84 8.35
CA ALA A 14 -0.16 3.08 9.10
C ALA A 14 1.03 4.04 9.05
N THR A 15 2.19 3.65 8.51
CA THR A 15 3.41 4.45 8.60
C THR A 15 3.33 5.73 7.78
N ILE A 16 2.58 5.75 6.66
CA ILE A 16 2.46 6.98 5.84
C ILE A 16 1.49 7.98 6.46
N LEU A 17 0.40 7.53 7.09
CA LEU A 17 -0.48 8.41 7.85
C LEU A 17 0.11 8.83 9.21
N LEU A 18 1.01 8.02 9.79
CA LEU A 18 1.69 8.32 11.07
C LEU A 18 2.98 9.13 10.92
N TRP A 19 3.54 9.30 9.72
CA TRP A 19 4.72 10.16 9.57
C TRP A 19 4.43 11.61 9.99
N TRP A 20 3.18 12.07 9.82
CA TRP A 20 2.65 13.35 10.29
C TRP A 20 2.44 13.45 11.82
N ALA A 21 2.55 12.33 12.54
CA ALA A 21 2.28 12.26 13.99
C ALA A 21 3.54 12.38 14.85
N ILE A 22 4.72 12.44 14.24
CA ILE A 22 5.91 12.96 14.94
C ILE A 22 5.78 14.48 14.90
N ASP A 23 5.34 15.06 16.02
CA ASP A 23 5.19 16.51 16.22
C ASP A 23 6.56 17.21 16.16
N GLU A 24 7.12 17.32 14.97
CA GLU A 24 8.21 18.21 14.66
C GLU A 24 7.62 19.58 14.36
N THR A 25 8.09 20.61 15.08
CA THR A 25 7.54 21.96 14.87
C THR A 25 7.92 22.45 13.48
N HIS A 26 6.95 22.52 12.56
CA HIS A 26 7.10 23.07 11.22
C HIS A 26 7.17 24.60 11.27
N PHE A 27 8.17 25.18 10.59
CA PHE A 27 8.28 26.62 10.40
C PHE A 27 8.15 26.97 8.92
N PRO A 28 7.03 27.59 8.49
CA PRO A 28 6.77 27.86 7.08
C PRO A 28 7.88 28.64 6.38
N ARG A 29 8.10 28.32 5.10
CA ARG A 29 9.06 28.97 4.20
C ARG A 29 8.42 29.22 2.84
N THR A 30 8.05 30.47 2.60
CA THR A 30 7.50 30.91 1.31
C THR A 30 8.53 30.77 0.20
N ASP A 31 8.10 30.31 -0.97
CA ASP A 31 8.91 30.26 -2.19
C ASP A 31 8.00 30.49 -3.41
N ALA A 32 8.31 31.49 -4.24
CA ALA A 32 7.44 31.88 -5.35
C ALA A 32 7.42 30.84 -6.49
N ALA A 33 8.47 30.02 -6.65
CA ALA A 33 8.48 28.94 -7.64
C ALA A 33 7.66 27.74 -7.14
N PHE A 34 7.67 27.48 -5.83
CA PHE A 34 6.76 26.49 -5.22
C PHE A 34 5.30 26.92 -5.34
N ASP A 35 4.99 28.19 -5.02
CA ASP A 35 3.63 28.74 -5.17
C ASP A 35 3.16 28.68 -6.65
N GLN A 36 4.06 28.92 -7.61
CA GLN A 36 3.74 28.77 -9.02
C GLN A 36 3.45 27.31 -9.42
N LEU A 37 4.18 26.35 -8.85
CA LEU A 37 3.93 24.92 -9.07
C LEU A 37 2.53 24.55 -8.56
N THR A 38 2.19 24.91 -7.32
CA THR A 38 0.88 24.59 -6.73
C THR A 38 -0.27 25.27 -7.49
N ASP A 39 -0.11 26.54 -7.89
CA ASP A 39 -1.08 27.24 -8.74
C ASP A 39 -1.28 26.51 -10.08
N THR A 40 -0.20 26.05 -10.71
CA THR A 40 -0.25 25.32 -11.99
C THR A 40 -1.01 23.99 -11.84
N LEU A 41 -0.73 23.24 -10.77
CA LEU A 41 -1.40 21.96 -10.50
C LEU A 41 -2.89 22.16 -10.23
N SER A 42 -3.26 23.16 -9.43
CA SER A 42 -4.66 23.47 -9.10
C SER A 42 -5.49 23.91 -10.31
N ALA A 43 -4.83 24.36 -11.39
CA ALA A 43 -5.49 24.75 -12.63
C ALA A 43 -5.77 23.56 -13.57
N ILE A 44 -5.24 22.36 -13.28
CA ILE A 44 -5.46 21.16 -14.10
C ILE A 44 -6.87 20.62 -13.82
N PRO A 45 -7.74 20.47 -14.85
CA PRO A 45 -9.04 19.83 -14.67
C PRO A 45 -8.90 18.41 -14.11
N GLY A 46 -9.70 18.07 -13.11
CA GLY A 46 -9.63 16.78 -12.42
C GLY A 46 -8.62 16.72 -11.28
N VAL A 47 -8.00 17.85 -10.90
CA VAL A 47 -7.09 17.93 -9.75
C VAL A 47 -7.72 18.76 -8.63
N THR A 48 -7.63 18.24 -7.41
CA THR A 48 -7.93 18.97 -6.17
C THR A 48 -6.71 18.90 -5.25
N LEU A 49 -6.15 20.05 -4.87
CA LEU A 49 -5.08 20.08 -3.88
C LEU A 49 -5.67 19.91 -2.48
N ASP A 50 -5.23 18.87 -1.78
CA ASP A 50 -5.60 18.59 -0.39
C ASP A 50 -4.76 19.43 0.59
N GLY A 51 -3.53 19.73 0.18
CA GLY A 51 -2.65 20.65 0.87
C GLY A 51 -1.30 20.79 0.17
N SER A 52 -0.58 21.84 0.55
CA SER A 52 0.81 22.04 0.15
C SER A 52 1.52 22.80 1.26
N GLU A 53 2.70 22.36 1.64
CA GLU A 53 3.50 23.04 2.66
C GLU A 53 4.97 23.05 2.25
N ARG A 54 5.66 24.14 2.59
CA ARG A 54 7.11 24.20 2.59
C ARG A 54 7.58 24.70 3.94
N TRP A 55 8.43 23.92 4.61
CA TRP A 55 8.82 24.19 6.00
C TRP A 55 10.27 23.82 6.27
N VAL A 56 10.77 24.25 7.43
CA VAL A 56 11.98 23.69 8.05
C VAL A 56 11.63 23.18 9.44
N GLU A 57 12.37 22.20 9.90
CA GLU A 57 12.16 21.56 11.21
C GLU A 57 13.19 22.04 12.24
N SER A 58 12.75 22.15 13.49
CA SER A 58 13.64 22.37 14.64
C SER A 58 14.31 21.05 15.05
N PRO A 59 15.57 21.04 15.51
CA PRO A 59 16.43 22.19 15.78
C PRO A 59 17.43 22.50 14.65
N THR A 60 17.44 21.72 13.57
CA THR A 60 18.40 21.86 12.49
C THR A 60 18.13 23.10 11.66
N PHE A 61 16.85 23.47 11.46
CA PHE A 61 16.38 24.57 10.62
C PHE A 61 17.12 24.64 9.27
N SER A 62 17.45 23.48 8.73
CA SER A 62 18.33 23.29 7.57
C SER A 62 17.53 23.40 6.27
N ASP A 63 17.87 22.59 5.27
CA ASP A 63 17.20 22.57 3.96
C ASP A 63 15.68 22.45 4.15
N ALA A 64 14.95 23.26 3.40
CA ALA A 64 13.50 23.29 3.48
C ALA A 64 12.93 22.02 2.83
N ARG A 65 11.98 21.40 3.51
CA ARG A 65 11.15 20.32 2.96
C ARG A 65 9.95 20.94 2.27
N ALA A 66 9.49 20.29 1.20
CA ALA A 66 8.29 20.67 0.48
C ALA A 66 7.41 19.43 0.32
N TRP A 67 6.11 19.60 0.52
CA TRP A 67 5.12 18.55 0.37
C TRP A 67 3.93 19.04 -0.43
N ILE A 68 3.39 18.17 -1.29
CA ILE A 68 2.14 18.39 -2.01
C ILE A 68 1.25 17.14 -1.88
N GLY A 69 0.06 17.35 -1.32
CA GLY A 69 -1.03 16.37 -1.31
C GLY A 69 -2.10 16.76 -2.33
N ALA A 70 -2.47 15.83 -3.20
CA ALA A 70 -3.51 16.07 -4.19
C ALA A 70 -4.35 14.82 -4.46
N THR A 71 -5.65 15.06 -4.65
CA THR A 71 -6.59 14.11 -5.22
C THR A 71 -6.72 14.39 -6.72
N VAL A 72 -6.56 13.35 -7.54
CA VAL A 72 -6.38 13.46 -9.00
C VAL A 72 -7.28 12.44 -9.70
N ASP A 73 -8.09 12.88 -10.66
CA ASP A 73 -8.78 11.98 -11.58
C ASP A 73 -7.72 11.24 -12.42
N GLU A 74 -7.92 9.95 -12.70
CA GLU A 74 -6.99 9.14 -13.48
C GLU A 74 -6.53 9.80 -14.78
N SER A 75 -7.46 10.38 -15.53
CA SER A 75 -7.18 11.10 -16.79
C SER A 75 -6.28 12.34 -16.65
N ALA A 76 -6.12 12.88 -15.44
CA ALA A 76 -5.31 14.06 -15.15
C ALA A 76 -3.90 13.72 -14.62
N LEU A 77 -3.62 12.45 -14.29
CA LEU A 77 -2.35 12.04 -13.67
C LEU A 77 -1.14 12.38 -14.55
N ASP A 78 -1.21 12.13 -15.85
CA ASP A 78 -0.12 12.44 -16.78
C ASP A 78 0.15 13.95 -16.86
N ALA A 79 -0.90 14.77 -16.82
CA ALA A 79 -0.78 16.23 -16.82
C ALA A 79 -0.16 16.76 -15.52
N VAL A 80 -0.51 16.17 -14.37
CA VAL A 80 0.13 16.46 -13.06
C VAL A 80 1.62 16.15 -13.12
N ARG A 81 2.00 14.96 -13.61
CA ARG A 81 3.40 14.57 -13.77
C ARG A 81 4.13 15.54 -14.70
N GLU A 82 3.58 15.83 -15.88
CA GLU A 82 4.20 16.75 -16.84
C GLU A 82 4.40 18.15 -16.25
N ALA A 83 3.38 18.71 -15.59
CA ALA A 83 3.46 20.03 -14.97
C ALA A 83 4.52 20.09 -13.86
N ALA A 84 4.59 19.06 -13.01
CA ALA A 84 5.59 18.96 -11.97
C ALA A 84 7.02 18.84 -12.54
N CYS A 85 7.22 17.97 -13.54
CA CYS A 85 8.55 17.73 -14.12
C CYS A 85 9.07 18.89 -15.00
N LEU A 86 8.17 19.74 -15.54
CA LEU A 86 8.54 20.96 -16.26
C LEU A 86 8.64 22.20 -15.37
N SER A 87 8.35 22.06 -14.07
CA SER A 87 8.37 23.16 -13.12
C SER A 87 9.77 23.78 -12.99
N PRO A 88 9.87 25.11 -12.84
CA PRO A 88 11.13 25.77 -12.51
C PRO A 88 11.53 25.63 -11.03
N TYR A 89 10.67 25.03 -10.18
CA TYR A 89 11.00 24.78 -8.77
C TYR A 89 12.18 23.80 -8.68
N PRO A 90 13.25 24.13 -7.92
CA PRO A 90 14.49 23.35 -7.98
C PRO A 90 14.58 22.23 -6.94
N ASP A 91 13.84 22.34 -5.83
CA ASP A 91 13.97 21.42 -4.70
C ASP A 91 13.05 20.20 -4.86
N ASP A 92 13.35 19.13 -4.14
CA ASP A 92 12.51 17.92 -4.11
C ASP A 92 11.17 18.22 -3.42
N VAL A 93 10.15 17.44 -3.78
CA VAL A 93 8.80 17.53 -3.21
C VAL A 93 8.36 16.15 -2.78
N ASP A 94 7.94 16.04 -1.52
CA ASP A 94 7.25 14.87 -0.99
C ASP A 94 5.83 14.86 -1.53
N TRP A 95 5.46 13.81 -2.28
CA TRP A 95 4.16 13.73 -2.93
C TRP A 95 3.26 12.72 -2.23
N ALA A 96 2.01 13.13 -2.01
CA ALA A 96 0.90 12.24 -1.70
C ALA A 96 -0.17 12.40 -2.78
N LEU A 97 -0.17 11.54 -3.78
CA LEU A 97 -1.16 11.56 -4.86
C LEU A 97 -2.21 10.48 -4.63
N ARG A 98 -3.46 10.89 -4.39
CA ARG A 98 -4.63 10.00 -4.33
C ARG A 98 -5.34 10.02 -5.67
N VAL A 99 -5.24 8.95 -6.44
CA VAL A 99 -5.83 8.85 -7.77
C VAL A 99 -7.22 8.21 -7.69
N SER A 100 -8.24 8.88 -8.22
CA SER A 100 -9.56 8.29 -8.43
C SER A 100 -9.59 7.63 -9.81
N THR A 101 -9.69 6.30 -9.81
CA THR A 101 -9.76 5.46 -11.01
C THR A 101 -11.18 5.45 -11.60
N ASP A 102 -11.30 5.18 -12.89
CA ASP A 102 -12.58 5.14 -13.60
C ASP A 102 -13.50 4.00 -13.08
N GLY A 103 -12.94 2.90 -12.60
CA GLY A 103 -13.64 1.79 -11.94
C GLY A 103 -14.05 2.07 -10.49
N GLY A 104 -13.78 3.25 -9.96
CA GLY A 104 -14.24 3.70 -8.64
C GLY A 104 -13.34 3.28 -7.48
N ASN A 105 -12.14 2.76 -7.74
CA ASN A 105 -11.09 2.61 -6.73
C ASN A 105 -10.41 3.98 -6.47
N ALA A 106 -9.83 4.12 -5.29
CA ALA A 106 -8.95 5.24 -4.94
C ALA A 106 -7.55 4.70 -4.63
N VAL A 107 -6.54 5.10 -5.39
CA VAL A 107 -5.17 4.61 -5.24
C VAL A 107 -4.23 5.74 -4.80
N THR A 108 -3.75 5.66 -3.57
CA THR A 108 -2.70 6.52 -3.06
C THR A 108 -1.34 5.98 -3.54
N LEU A 109 -0.64 6.77 -4.36
CA LEU A 109 0.69 6.42 -4.86
C LEU A 109 1.77 6.93 -3.90
N SER A 110 2.67 6.03 -3.48
CA SER A 110 3.94 6.46 -2.92
C SER A 110 4.88 6.86 -4.04
N ILE A 111 5.35 8.09 -3.99
CA ILE A 111 6.37 8.60 -4.89
C ILE A 111 7.60 8.74 -4.02
N GLY A 112 8.62 7.92 -4.31
CA GLY A 112 9.82 7.84 -3.50
C GLY A 112 10.61 9.16 -3.49
N GLU A 113 11.44 9.33 -2.47
CA GLU A 113 12.33 10.49 -2.27
C GLU A 113 13.43 10.61 -3.35
N GLU A 114 13.62 9.59 -4.20
CA GLU A 114 14.65 9.58 -5.24
C GLU A 114 14.21 10.28 -6.53
N GLY A 115 13.75 11.53 -6.40
CA GLY A 115 13.67 12.49 -7.50
C GLY A 115 14.90 13.40 -7.51
N THR A 116 15.23 14.00 -8.65
CA THR A 116 15.97 15.26 -8.65
C THR A 116 14.99 16.36 -9.03
N GLY A 117 14.59 17.17 -8.06
CA GLY A 117 13.61 18.24 -8.21
C GLY A 117 12.15 17.77 -8.02
N PRO A 118 11.16 18.58 -8.45
CA PRO A 118 9.75 18.40 -8.10
C PRO A 118 9.04 17.25 -8.82
N CYS A 119 9.71 16.55 -9.74
CA CYS A 119 9.09 15.56 -10.62
C CYS A 119 8.70 14.30 -9.83
N PRO A 120 7.41 13.93 -9.77
CA PRO A 120 7.01 12.71 -9.09
C PRO A 120 7.43 11.49 -9.91
N LEU A 121 8.51 10.81 -9.48
CA LEU A 121 8.90 9.54 -10.06
C LEU A 121 8.09 8.42 -9.40
N VAL A 122 7.01 8.03 -10.08
CA VAL A 122 6.25 6.84 -9.74
C VAL A 122 7.05 5.64 -10.27
N GLY A 123 7.56 4.78 -9.38
CA GLY A 123 8.36 3.60 -9.73
C GLY A 123 7.58 2.47 -10.44
N LEU A 124 6.37 2.76 -10.93
CA LEU A 124 5.46 1.82 -11.58
C LEU A 124 4.71 2.49 -12.75
N ASP A 125 4.22 1.67 -13.68
CA ASP A 125 3.34 2.10 -14.76
C ASP A 125 1.90 2.22 -14.24
N ALA A 126 1.52 3.43 -13.82
CA ALA A 126 0.27 3.68 -13.10
C ALA A 126 -1.00 3.42 -13.94
N ALA A 127 -1.06 3.92 -15.18
CA ALA A 127 -2.28 3.81 -15.98
C ALA A 127 -2.66 2.34 -16.31
N PRO A 128 -1.74 1.47 -16.80
CA PRO A 128 -2.11 0.07 -17.01
C PRO A 128 -2.41 -0.68 -15.71
N LEU A 129 -1.77 -0.30 -14.60
CA LEU A 129 -2.11 -0.85 -13.27
C LEU A 129 -3.54 -0.49 -12.87
N PHE A 130 -3.99 0.74 -13.08
CA PHE A 130 -5.37 1.16 -12.75
C PHE A 130 -6.39 0.46 -13.61
N ASP A 131 -6.19 0.40 -14.93
CA ASP A 131 -7.01 -0.40 -15.85
C ASP A 131 -7.16 -1.84 -15.34
N ARG A 132 -6.05 -2.46 -14.89
CA ARG A 132 -6.08 -3.84 -14.39
C ARG A 132 -6.74 -3.95 -13.01
N LEU A 133 -6.56 -2.98 -12.13
CA LEU A 133 -7.21 -2.95 -10.82
C LEU A 133 -8.73 -2.86 -10.96
N ASP A 134 -9.22 -2.03 -11.87
CA ASP A 134 -10.64 -1.83 -12.12
C ASP A 134 -11.35 -3.07 -12.68
N ASP A 135 -10.60 -3.94 -13.38
CA ASP A 135 -11.08 -5.25 -13.81
C ASP A 135 -11.17 -6.28 -12.65
N VAL A 136 -10.40 -6.08 -11.58
CA VAL A 136 -10.17 -7.08 -10.51
C VAL A 136 -10.96 -6.75 -9.25
N VAL A 137 -11.02 -5.48 -8.87
CA VAL A 137 -11.70 -4.97 -7.68
C VAL A 137 -12.43 -3.66 -7.99
N THR A 138 -13.41 -3.34 -7.16
CA THR A 138 -14.18 -2.10 -7.28
C THR A 138 -14.36 -1.48 -5.90
N GLY A 139 -14.19 -0.16 -5.81
CA GLY A 139 -14.48 0.60 -4.61
C GLY A 139 -13.48 0.44 -3.47
N LEU A 140 -12.26 -0.05 -3.74
CA LEU A 140 -11.20 -0.12 -2.72
C LEU A 140 -10.41 1.18 -2.65
N ALA A 141 -10.02 1.56 -1.43
CA ALA A 141 -8.97 2.54 -1.18
C ALA A 141 -7.65 1.79 -0.95
N LEU A 142 -6.70 1.95 -1.86
CA LEU A 142 -5.43 1.22 -1.88
C LEU A 142 -4.26 2.19 -1.75
N TYR A 143 -3.22 1.77 -1.08
CA TYR A 143 -1.88 2.33 -1.18
C TYR A 143 -1.05 1.45 -2.10
N ALA A 144 -0.46 2.04 -3.13
CA ALA A 144 0.41 1.35 -4.07
C ALA A 144 1.82 1.94 -4.03
N ASN A 145 2.82 1.08 -3.82
CA ASN A 145 4.22 1.47 -3.84
C ASN A 145 5.16 0.34 -4.25
N VAL A 146 6.38 0.73 -4.63
CA VAL A 146 7.50 -0.19 -4.76
C VAL A 146 8.31 -0.12 -3.47
N GLN A 147 8.50 -1.26 -2.80
CA GLN A 147 9.31 -1.36 -1.60
C GLN A 147 10.80 -1.26 -1.93
N ALA A 148 11.63 -1.02 -0.90
CA ALA A 148 13.09 -0.92 -1.05
C ALA A 148 13.75 -2.20 -1.61
N ASP A 149 13.11 -3.36 -1.46
CA ASP A 149 13.56 -4.63 -2.04
C ASP A 149 13.05 -4.85 -3.49
N GLY A 150 12.35 -3.86 -4.06
CA GLY A 150 11.79 -3.89 -5.40
C GLY A 150 10.40 -4.53 -5.50
N ARG A 151 9.82 -5.02 -4.40
CA ARG A 151 8.48 -5.64 -4.39
C ARG A 151 7.39 -4.60 -4.65
N LEU A 152 6.40 -4.94 -5.49
CA LEU A 152 5.15 -4.18 -5.57
C LEU A 152 4.32 -4.46 -4.32
N SER A 153 3.82 -3.42 -3.67
CA SER A 153 2.89 -3.55 -2.55
C SER A 153 1.57 -2.85 -2.87
N LEU A 154 0.47 -3.56 -2.58
CA LEU A 154 -0.91 -3.12 -2.73
C LEU A 154 -1.61 -3.30 -1.37
N LEU A 155 -1.78 -2.21 -0.64
CA LEU A 155 -2.32 -2.23 0.72
C LEU A 155 -3.68 -1.56 0.77
N ALA A 156 -4.75 -2.27 1.14
CA ALA A 156 -6.03 -1.64 1.42
C ALA A 156 -5.94 -0.80 2.70
N GLU A 157 -6.40 0.46 2.63
CA GLU A 157 -6.42 1.39 3.76
C GLU A 157 -7.32 0.86 4.89
N GLU A 158 -8.43 0.22 4.51
CA GLU A 158 -9.40 -0.41 5.41
C GLU A 158 -9.77 -1.81 4.91
N ASP A 159 -10.30 -2.65 5.81
CA ASP A 159 -10.87 -3.93 5.39
C ASP A 159 -12.15 -3.70 4.58
N PRO A 160 -12.34 -4.39 3.43
CA PRO A 160 -13.62 -4.38 2.75
C PRO A 160 -14.69 -5.07 3.61
N ALA A 161 -15.96 -4.86 3.27
CA ALA A 161 -17.08 -5.42 4.03
C ALA A 161 -17.01 -6.96 4.21
N ASP A 162 -16.46 -7.67 3.22
CA ASP A 162 -16.28 -9.12 3.22
C ASP A 162 -14.94 -9.57 3.84
N GLY A 163 -14.20 -8.65 4.47
CA GLY A 163 -12.91 -8.89 5.12
C GLY A 163 -11.88 -9.50 4.17
N VAL A 164 -11.21 -10.57 4.61
CA VAL A 164 -10.24 -11.32 3.76
C VAL A 164 -10.85 -11.72 2.41
N GLY A 165 -12.14 -12.10 2.39
CA GLY A 165 -12.85 -12.51 1.17
C GLY A 165 -12.86 -11.42 0.09
N GLY A 166 -13.04 -10.15 0.49
CA GLY A 166 -13.05 -9.01 -0.43
C GLY A 166 -11.67 -8.67 -1.02
N LEU A 167 -10.59 -9.23 -0.47
CA LEU A 167 -9.21 -9.02 -0.92
C LEU A 167 -8.68 -10.18 -1.76
N LEU A 168 -9.39 -11.32 -1.81
CA LEU A 168 -8.98 -12.48 -2.60
C LEU A 168 -8.79 -12.17 -4.11
N PRO A 169 -9.59 -11.29 -4.75
CA PRO A 169 -9.33 -10.94 -6.14
C PRO A 169 -7.94 -10.33 -6.38
N LEU A 170 -7.43 -9.52 -5.44
CA LEU A 170 -6.07 -8.96 -5.52
C LEU A 170 -5.01 -10.05 -5.45
N VAL A 171 -5.19 -11.06 -4.59
CA VAL A 171 -4.27 -12.20 -4.50
C VAL A 171 -4.33 -13.09 -5.74
N ALA A 172 -5.55 -13.33 -6.26
CA ALA A 172 -5.78 -14.16 -7.44
C ALA A 172 -5.17 -13.58 -8.72
N HIS A 173 -5.01 -12.25 -8.78
CA HIS A 173 -4.50 -11.50 -9.92
C HIS A 173 -3.19 -10.76 -9.61
N ALA A 174 -2.48 -11.15 -8.55
CA ALA A 174 -1.29 -10.45 -8.10
C ALA A 174 -0.22 -10.35 -9.21
N GLU A 175 0.03 -11.44 -9.94
CA GLU A 175 1.02 -11.43 -11.03
C GLU A 175 0.57 -10.58 -12.22
N ASP A 176 -0.73 -10.57 -12.53
CA ASP A 176 -1.28 -9.71 -13.59
C ASP A 176 -1.15 -8.22 -13.22
N LEU A 177 -1.39 -7.88 -11.95
CA LEU A 177 -1.27 -6.51 -11.42
C LEU A 177 0.19 -6.05 -11.42
N ARG A 178 1.13 -6.93 -11.05
CA ARG A 178 2.57 -6.70 -11.17
C ARG A 178 2.98 -6.39 -12.61
N ASP A 179 2.55 -7.24 -13.55
CA ASP A 179 2.92 -7.09 -14.95
C ASP A 179 2.33 -5.80 -15.53
N ALA A 180 1.09 -5.44 -15.14
CA ALA A 180 0.46 -4.17 -15.49
C ALA A 180 1.20 -2.96 -14.90
N ALA A 181 1.75 -3.08 -13.70
CA ALA A 181 2.59 -2.06 -13.07
C ALA A 181 3.98 -1.92 -13.73
N GLY A 182 4.28 -2.67 -14.80
CA GLY A 182 5.57 -2.61 -15.50
C GLY A 182 6.72 -3.28 -14.76
N MET A 183 6.42 -4.10 -13.75
CA MET A 183 7.41 -4.73 -12.88
C MET A 183 7.99 -6.01 -13.51
N ASP A 184 9.17 -6.44 -13.06
CA ASP A 184 9.78 -7.69 -13.51
C ASP A 184 8.95 -8.92 -13.12
N SER A 185 8.83 -9.90 -14.02
CA SER A 185 8.03 -11.12 -13.83
C SER A 185 8.46 -12.01 -12.64
N THR A 186 9.65 -11.79 -12.07
CA THR A 186 10.15 -12.50 -10.89
C THR A 186 9.89 -11.75 -9.59
N THR A 187 9.48 -10.49 -9.67
CA THR A 187 9.14 -9.66 -8.53
C THR A 187 7.90 -10.23 -7.84
N ALA A 188 7.96 -10.30 -6.50
CA ALA A 188 6.82 -10.68 -5.69
C ALA A 188 5.83 -9.53 -5.56
N VAL A 189 4.62 -9.82 -5.08
CA VAL A 189 3.60 -8.79 -4.79
C VAL A 189 3.14 -8.95 -3.35
N GLU A 190 3.18 -7.88 -2.59
CA GLU A 190 2.54 -7.83 -1.29
C GLU A 190 1.09 -7.36 -1.45
N VAL A 191 0.18 -8.12 -0.86
CA VAL A 191 -1.22 -7.75 -0.71
C VAL A 191 -1.51 -7.65 0.78
N GLY A 192 -1.97 -6.48 1.23
CA GLY A 192 -2.16 -6.20 2.65
C GLY A 192 -3.44 -5.43 2.95
N ALA A 193 -3.91 -5.56 4.19
CA ALA A 193 -5.04 -4.87 4.81
C ALA A 193 -5.00 -5.14 6.32
N PRO A 194 -5.85 -4.49 7.15
CA PRO A 194 -5.93 -4.82 8.57
C PRO A 194 -6.27 -6.30 8.88
N SER A 195 -6.93 -7.02 7.97
CA SER A 195 -7.24 -8.45 8.11
C SER A 195 -6.36 -9.41 7.31
N LEU A 196 -5.54 -8.92 6.38
CA LEU A 196 -4.75 -9.75 5.46
C LEU A 196 -3.33 -9.21 5.32
N GLY A 197 -2.32 -10.07 5.31
CA GLY A 197 -0.97 -9.70 4.89
C GLY A 197 -0.27 -10.89 4.27
N VAL A 198 -0.01 -10.83 2.98
CA VAL A 198 0.63 -11.93 2.23
C VAL A 198 1.60 -11.40 1.19
N VAL A 199 2.64 -12.19 0.92
CA VAL A 199 3.52 -11.99 -0.23
C VAL A 199 3.27 -13.11 -1.23
N VAL A 200 2.94 -12.73 -2.46
CA VAL A 200 2.71 -13.63 -3.59
C VAL A 200 3.98 -13.66 -4.42
N ALA A 201 4.74 -14.76 -4.35
CA ALA A 201 5.89 -14.93 -5.23
C ALA A 201 5.44 -15.38 -6.64
N ALA A 202 6.34 -15.27 -7.61
CA ALA A 202 6.07 -15.69 -8.99
C ALA A 202 5.68 -17.19 -9.07
N GLY A 203 4.56 -17.48 -9.70
CA GLY A 203 4.00 -18.83 -9.83
C GLY A 203 3.25 -19.34 -8.59
N GLU A 204 2.92 -18.46 -7.64
CA GLU A 204 2.20 -18.83 -6.41
C GLU A 204 0.74 -18.36 -6.38
N GLN A 205 0.34 -17.40 -7.23
CA GLN A 205 -0.97 -16.72 -7.10
C GLN A 205 -2.16 -17.70 -7.06
N GLU A 206 -2.21 -18.69 -7.94
CA GLU A 206 -3.33 -19.63 -8.03
C GLU A 206 -3.43 -20.50 -6.77
N ARG A 207 -2.29 -21.00 -6.29
CA ARG A 207 -2.23 -21.87 -5.11
C ARG A 207 -2.54 -21.10 -3.83
N LEU A 208 -1.99 -19.90 -3.70
CA LEU A 208 -2.22 -19.03 -2.56
C LEU A 208 -3.69 -18.58 -2.51
N SER A 209 -4.24 -18.11 -3.62
CA SER A 209 -5.66 -17.75 -3.71
C SER A 209 -6.59 -18.93 -3.39
N ALA A 210 -6.32 -20.12 -3.92
CA ALA A 210 -7.13 -21.31 -3.65
C ALA A 210 -7.02 -21.80 -2.19
N MET A 211 -5.87 -21.61 -1.55
CA MET A 211 -5.71 -21.88 -0.12
C MET A 211 -6.51 -20.87 0.70
N LEU A 212 -6.34 -19.57 0.46
CA LEU A 212 -7.04 -18.52 1.22
C LEU A 212 -8.56 -18.59 1.04
N SER A 213 -9.04 -18.87 -0.17
CA SER A 213 -10.47 -19.05 -0.43
C SER A 213 -11.04 -20.19 0.42
N ALA A 214 -10.38 -21.35 0.47
CA ALA A 214 -10.82 -22.47 1.31
C ALA A 214 -10.77 -22.13 2.82
N LEU A 215 -9.74 -21.40 3.26
CA LEU A 215 -9.62 -20.95 4.64
C LEU A 215 -10.78 -20.04 5.05
N VAL A 216 -11.19 -19.12 4.17
CA VAL A 216 -12.32 -18.22 4.41
C VAL A 216 -13.65 -18.96 4.32
N ASP A 217 -13.91 -19.63 3.19
CA ASP A 217 -15.22 -20.20 2.85
C ASP A 217 -15.57 -21.45 3.67
N GLU A 218 -14.58 -22.30 3.94
CA GLU A 218 -14.80 -23.59 4.60
C GLU A 218 -14.48 -23.55 6.10
N HIS A 219 -13.51 -22.72 6.50
CA HIS A 219 -12.97 -22.72 7.87
C HIS A 219 -13.20 -21.40 8.63
N GLY A 220 -13.89 -20.44 8.04
CA GLY A 220 -14.29 -19.20 8.70
C GLY A 220 -13.11 -18.33 9.16
N VAL A 221 -11.99 -18.37 8.42
CA VAL A 221 -10.84 -17.49 8.70
C VAL A 221 -11.23 -16.04 8.45
N THR A 222 -11.03 -15.19 9.45
CA THR A 222 -11.35 -13.75 9.39
C THR A 222 -10.11 -12.84 9.39
N ARG A 223 -8.94 -13.37 9.75
CA ARG A 223 -7.64 -12.70 9.56
C ARG A 223 -6.55 -13.69 9.20
N TYR A 224 -5.63 -13.31 8.31
CA TYR A 224 -4.52 -14.15 7.86
C TYR A 224 -3.25 -13.33 7.59
N PHE A 225 -2.12 -13.69 8.21
CA PHE A 225 -0.84 -13.02 7.98
C PHE A 225 0.29 -14.03 7.76
N ALA A 226 0.99 -13.88 6.63
CA ALA A 226 2.14 -14.67 6.22
C ALA A 226 3.08 -13.85 5.31
N ASP A 227 3.32 -12.59 5.67
CA ASP A 227 4.11 -11.58 4.95
C ASP A 227 5.63 -11.86 4.86
N GLY A 228 6.08 -13.02 5.31
CA GLY A 228 7.46 -13.51 5.07
C GLY A 228 8.56 -12.67 5.74
N GLY A 229 8.22 -11.81 6.70
CA GLY A 229 9.16 -11.02 7.49
C GLY A 229 9.23 -11.47 8.95
N PRO A 230 10.34 -11.16 9.66
CA PRO A 230 10.42 -11.40 11.09
C PRO A 230 9.33 -10.59 11.78
N GLN A 231 8.32 -11.30 12.30
CA GLN A 231 7.33 -10.72 13.19
C GLN A 231 8.02 -10.22 14.47
N ILE A 232 7.30 -9.53 15.36
CA ILE A 232 7.88 -8.87 16.55
C ILE A 232 8.81 -9.77 17.39
N ASP A 233 8.62 -11.09 17.36
CA ASP A 233 9.44 -12.07 18.08
C ASP A 233 10.58 -12.69 17.25
N GLY A 234 10.81 -12.22 16.01
CA GLY A 234 11.88 -12.64 15.12
C GLY A 234 11.69 -14.04 14.52
N VAL A 235 10.49 -14.62 14.57
CA VAL A 235 10.20 -15.97 14.08
C VAL A 235 9.13 -15.90 13.00
N ASP A 236 9.43 -16.44 11.82
CA ASP A 236 8.46 -16.59 10.74
C ASP A 236 7.35 -17.56 11.16
N LYS A 237 6.09 -17.14 11.02
CA LYS A 237 4.92 -17.95 11.32
C LYS A 237 3.72 -17.46 10.53
N VAL A 238 2.74 -18.33 10.32
CA VAL A 238 1.42 -17.94 9.83
C VAL A 238 0.56 -17.56 11.03
N GLN A 239 0.00 -16.35 11.03
CA GLN A 239 -0.96 -15.93 12.05
C GLN A 239 -2.38 -15.96 11.50
N VAL A 240 -3.32 -16.55 12.26
CA VAL A 240 -4.70 -16.75 11.80
C VAL A 240 -5.70 -16.43 12.91
N VAL A 241 -6.81 -15.78 12.56
CA VAL A 241 -8.03 -15.76 13.40
C VAL A 241 -9.06 -16.69 12.76
N ALA A 242 -9.47 -17.71 13.51
CA ALA A 242 -10.43 -18.73 13.07
C ALA A 242 -11.17 -19.35 14.28
N PRO A 243 -12.37 -19.93 14.09
CA PRO A 243 -13.07 -20.72 15.12
C PRO A 243 -12.19 -21.83 15.68
N ALA A 244 -12.23 -22.05 17.00
CA ALA A 244 -11.35 -23.00 17.70
C ALA A 244 -11.50 -24.45 17.22
N GLU A 245 -12.71 -24.81 16.82
CA GLU A 245 -13.05 -26.10 16.22
C GLU A 245 -12.37 -26.35 14.86
N GLU A 246 -12.05 -25.29 14.11
CA GLU A 246 -11.44 -25.35 12.78
C GLU A 246 -9.91 -25.32 12.81
N HIS A 247 -9.27 -25.06 13.96
CA HIS A 247 -7.81 -24.87 14.06
C HIS A 247 -7.00 -26.00 13.42
N ARG A 248 -7.40 -27.26 13.65
CA ARG A 248 -6.72 -28.42 13.04
C ARG A 248 -6.89 -28.49 11.52
N ALA A 249 -8.07 -28.10 11.02
CA ALA A 249 -8.36 -28.12 9.60
C ALA A 249 -7.60 -27.00 8.87
N VAL A 250 -7.55 -25.80 9.47
CA VAL A 250 -6.72 -24.67 9.01
C VAL A 250 -5.24 -25.07 8.94
N GLU A 251 -4.69 -25.65 10.02
CA GLU A 251 -3.29 -26.10 10.04
C GLU A 251 -3.00 -27.16 8.95
N ALA A 252 -3.91 -28.11 8.75
CA ALA A 252 -3.79 -29.11 7.71
C ALA A 252 -3.82 -28.45 6.32
N ARG A 253 -4.74 -27.53 6.09
CA ARG A 253 -4.88 -26.82 4.81
C ARG A 253 -3.65 -25.99 4.45
N VAL A 254 -3.07 -25.28 5.42
CA VAL A 254 -1.82 -24.53 5.23
C VAL A 254 -0.67 -25.48 4.89
N ARG A 255 -0.54 -26.60 5.60
CA ARG A 255 0.51 -27.60 5.38
C ARG A 255 0.39 -28.29 4.01
N ASP A 256 -0.82 -28.53 3.55
CA ASP A 256 -1.11 -29.20 2.29
C ASP A 256 -1.09 -28.25 1.07
N SER A 257 -0.82 -26.96 1.29
CA SER A 257 -0.85 -25.94 0.22
C SER A 257 0.28 -26.08 -0.80
N GLY A 258 1.40 -26.72 -0.43
CA GLY A 258 2.61 -26.77 -1.24
C GLY A 258 3.27 -25.40 -1.48
N LEU A 259 2.93 -24.40 -0.66
CA LEU A 259 3.54 -23.07 -0.63
C LEU A 259 4.65 -23.03 0.43
N PRO A 260 5.59 -22.07 0.39
CA PRO A 260 6.61 -21.91 1.42
C PRO A 260 6.05 -21.76 2.85
N VAL A 261 4.84 -21.21 2.97
CA VAL A 261 4.14 -21.08 4.26
C VAL A 261 3.74 -22.42 4.90
N ALA A 262 3.76 -23.53 4.14
CA ALA A 262 3.43 -24.86 4.62
C ALA A 262 4.41 -25.38 5.70
N ASP A 263 5.66 -24.89 5.66
CA ASP A 263 6.71 -25.26 6.62
C ASP A 263 6.73 -24.37 7.86
N LEU A 264 5.91 -23.32 7.89
CA LEU A 264 5.85 -22.37 8.99
C LEU A 264 4.90 -22.83 10.10
N PRO A 265 5.21 -22.56 11.37
CA PRO A 265 4.26 -22.78 12.45
C PRO A 265 3.02 -21.89 12.26
N VAL A 266 1.84 -22.44 12.56
CA VAL A 266 0.59 -21.66 12.58
C VAL A 266 0.31 -21.21 14.01
N ARG A 267 0.02 -19.92 14.19
CA ARG A 267 -0.35 -19.29 15.45
C ARG A 267 -1.76 -18.74 15.35
N PHE A 268 -2.65 -19.25 16.19
CA PHE A 268 -4.00 -18.72 16.32
C PHE A 268 -4.02 -17.50 17.26
N LEU A 269 -4.68 -16.44 16.80
CA LEU A 269 -4.92 -15.22 17.55
C LEU A 269 -6.33 -15.25 18.15
N PRO A 270 -6.58 -14.56 19.28
CA PRO A 270 -7.93 -14.43 19.82
C PRO A 270 -8.83 -13.67 18.84
N SER A 271 -10.08 -14.09 18.74
CA SER A 271 -11.15 -13.28 18.13
C SER A 271 -11.49 -12.15 19.08
N ASP A 272 -11.26 -10.90 18.64
CA ASP A 272 -11.65 -9.70 19.39
C ASP A 272 -13.18 -9.56 19.50
#